data_AF-A0A499W5P7-F1
#
_entry.id   AF-A0A499W5P7-F1
#
_cell.length_a   1.000
_cell.length_b   1.000
_cell.length_c   1.000
_cell.angle_alpha   90.00
_cell.angle_beta   90.00
_cell.angle_gamma   90.00
#
_symmetry.space_group_name_H-M   'P 1'
#
loop_
_entity.id
_entity.type
_entity.pdbx_description
1 polymer ?
#
loop_
_entity_poly.entity_id
_entity_poly.type
_entity_poly.pdbx_seq_one_letter_code
_entity_poly.pdbx_strand_id
1 'polypeptide(L)' 'MRPEFEREPVRARLLGESAALTPLGGAAALVTALAPDALLLRRVLDEALSSLG' A
#
# COMPACT_ATOMS: atom_id res chain seq x y z
N MET A 1 1.12 -11.58 3.40
CA MET A 1 2.59 -11.61 3.26
C MET A 1 2.89 -12.19 1.89
N ARG A 2 3.72 -11.51 1.09
CA ARG A 2 3.98 -11.78 -0.34
C ARG A 2 5.48 -12.04 -0.50
N PRO A 3 5.93 -13.31 -0.55
CA PRO A 3 7.36 -13.66 -0.62
C PRO A 3 8.10 -13.00 -1.79
N GLU A 4 7.37 -12.63 -2.84
CA GLU A 4 7.91 -11.92 -4.00
C GLU A 4 8.56 -10.59 -3.60
N PHE A 5 8.05 -9.92 -2.56
CA PHE A 5 8.57 -8.64 -2.07
C PHE A 5 9.95 -8.73 -1.40
N GLU A 6 10.40 -9.92 -0.99
CA GLU A 6 11.78 -10.11 -0.52
C GLU A 6 12.79 -10.05 -1.67
N ARG A 7 12.40 -10.57 -2.84
CA ARG A 7 13.24 -10.58 -4.03
C ARG A 7 13.14 -9.27 -4.79
N GLU A 8 11.94 -8.71 -4.86
CA GLU A 8 11.65 -7.46 -5.53
C GLU A 8 10.79 -6.56 -4.62
N PRO A 9 11.45 -5.75 -3.76
CA PRO A 9 10.74 -4.87 -2.85
C PRO A 9 9.82 -3.91 -3.61
N VAL A 10 8.61 -3.73 -3.08
CA VAL A 10 7.71 -2.69 -3.58
C VAL A 10 8.39 -1.33 -3.51
N ARG A 11 8.23 -0.53 -4.56
CA ARG A 11 8.77 0.84 -4.58
C ARG A 11 7.93 1.73 -3.69
N ALA A 12 8.61 2.51 -2.85
CA ALA A 12 7.96 3.58 -2.11
C ALA A 12 7.33 4.58 -3.10
N ARG A 13 6.05 4.90 -2.90
CA ARG A 13 5.32 5.82 -3.78
C ARG A 13 4.06 6.36 -3.12
N LEU A 14 3.57 7.48 -3.64
CA LEU A 14 2.25 7.99 -3.31
C LEU A 14 1.16 7.15 -4.01
N LEU A 15 0.02 7.05 -3.34
CA LEU A 15 -1.22 6.42 -3.79
C LEU A 15 -2.29 7.51 -3.84
N GLY A 16 -2.32 8.27 -4.93
CA GLY A 16 -3.08 9.51 -4.97
C GLY A 16 -2.49 10.58 -4.04
N GLU A 17 -3.33 11.45 -3.49
CA GLU A 17 -2.90 12.61 -2.72
C GLU A 17 -2.78 12.34 -1.21
N SER A 18 -3.56 11.39 -0.68
CA SER A 18 -3.71 11.20 0.77
C SER A 18 -3.19 9.85 1.28
N ALA A 19 -2.50 9.08 0.44
CA ALA A 19 -1.94 7.79 0.84
C ALA A 19 -0.54 7.56 0.29
N ALA A 20 0.20 6.72 1.00
CA ALA A 20 1.57 6.34 0.66
C ALA A 20 1.79 4.85 0.89
N LEU A 21 2.56 4.25 -0.01
CA LEU A 21 3.06 2.89 0.08
C LEU A 21 4.52 2.92 0.52
N THR A 22 4.86 2.15 1.54
CA THR A 22 6.22 2.03 2.08
C THR A 22 6.63 0.56 2.13
N PRO A 23 7.77 0.15 1.56
CA PRO A 23 8.30 -1.20 1.76
C PRO A 23 8.67 -1.40 3.23
N LEU A 24 8.36 -2.59 3.76
CA LEU A 24 8.89 -3.02 5.05
C LEU A 24 10.07 -3.95 4.83
N GLY A 25 10.89 -4.15 5.86
CA GLY A 25 11.88 -5.22 5.84
C GLY A 25 11.19 -6.58 5.64
N GLY A 26 11.65 -7.35 4.66
CA GLY A 26 11.09 -8.66 4.32
C GLY A 26 9.88 -8.60 3.37
N ALA A 27 9.08 -9.66 3.36
CA ALA A 27 8.01 -9.89 2.39
C ALA A 27 6.70 -9.11 2.66
N ALA A 28 6.82 -7.81 2.98
CA ALA A 28 5.70 -6.98 3.40
C ALA A 28 5.81 -5.52 2.93
N ALA A 29 4.64 -4.87 2.86
CA ALA A 29 4.48 -3.47 2.54
C ALA A 29 3.48 -2.84 3.53
N LEU A 30 3.67 -1.56 3.83
CA LEU A 30 2.77 -0.76 4.64
C LEU A 30 2.08 0.27 3.75
N VAL A 31 0.76 0.41 3.95
CA VAL A 31 -0.01 1.51 3.38
C VAL A 31 -0.46 2.41 4.52
N THR A 32 -0.14 3.70 4.42
CA THR A 32 -0.70 4.76 5.27
C THR A 32 -1.65 5.59 4.44
N ALA A 33 -2.84 5.85 4.96
CA ALA A 33 -3.86 6.62 4.25
C ALA A 33 -4.62 7.53 5.22
N LEU A 34 -4.88 8.76 4.78
CA LEU A 34 -5.76 9.70 5.45
C LEU A 34 -7.05 9.84 4.64
N ALA A 35 -8.18 9.65 5.32
CA ALA A 35 -9.50 9.76 4.72
C ALA A 35 -10.48 10.38 5.75
N PRO A 36 -11.52 11.10 5.29
CA PRO A 36 -12.49 11.71 6.19
C PRO A 36 -13.44 10.68 6.82
N ASP A 37 -13.54 9.48 6.23
CA ASP A 37 -14.38 8.39 6.73
C ASP A 37 -13.81 7.00 6.36
N ALA A 38 -14.41 5.96 6.95
CA ALA A 38 -14.00 4.57 6.77
C ALA A 38 -14.33 3.99 5.38
N LEU A 39 -15.34 4.53 4.67
CA LEU A 39 -15.71 4.06 3.33
C LEU A 39 -14.66 4.48 2.31
N LEU A 40 -14.21 5.74 2.37
CA LEU A 40 -13.14 6.24 1.54
C LEU A 40 -11.80 5.57 1.89
N LEU A 41 -11.51 5.39 3.19
CA LEU A 41 -10.34 4.61 3.60
C LEU A 41 -10.36 3.21 2.99
N ARG A 42 -11.50 2.52 3.05
CA ARG A 42 -11.63 1.18 2.48
C ARG A 42 -11.35 1.15 0.98
N ARG A 43 -11.90 2.12 0.22
CA ARG A 43 -11.65 2.24 -1.22
C ARG A 43 -10.18 2.44 -1.54
N VAL A 44 -9.50 3.35 -0.83
CA VAL A 44 -8.07 3.60 -1.02
C VAL A 44 -7.25 2.33 -0.74
N LEU A 45 -7.57 1.59 0.31
CA LEU A 45 -6.87 0.35 0.64
C LEU A 45 -7.13 -0.77 -0.38
N ASP A 46 -8.36 -0.87 -0.90
CA ASP A 46 -8.69 -1.83 -1.95
C ASP A 46 -7.95 -1.49 -3.26
N GLU A 47 -7.92 -0.22 -3.67
CA GLU A 47 -7.14 0.25 -4.83
C GLU A 47 -5.64 0.01 -4.65
N ALA A 48 -5.11 0.29 -3.45
CA ALA A 48 -3.73 0.00 -3.10
C ALA A 48 -3.41 -1.48 -3.30
N LEU A 49 -4.26 -2.37 -2.77
CA LEU A 49 -4.09 -3.82 -2.90
C LEU A 49 -4.14 -4.26 -4.37
N SER A 50 -5.09 -3.74 -5.17
CA SER A 50 -5.17 -4.05 -6.60
C SER A 50 -3.93 -3.62 -7.39
N SER A 51 -3.25 -2.56 -6.95
CA SER A 51 -2.04 -2.06 -7.62
C SER A 51 -0.77 -2.86 -7.30
N LEU A 52 -0.83 -3.82 -6.38
CA LEU A 52 0.34 -4.58 -5.90
C LEU A 52 0.55 -5.93 -6.58
N GLY A 53 -0.39 -6.40 -7.39
CA GLY A 53 -0.30 -7.72 -8.04
C GLY A 53 -0.68 -8.88 -7.12
#